data_AF-A0AAV4J7G4-F1
#
_entry.id   AF-A0AAV4J7G4-F1
#
_cell.length_a   1.000
_cell.length_b   1.000
_cell.length_c   1.000
_cell.angle_alpha   90.00
_cell.angle_beta   90.00
_cell.angle_gamma   90.00
#
_symmetry.space_group_name_H-M   'P 1'
#
loop_
_entity.id
_entity.type
_entity.pdbx_description
1 polymer ?
#
loop_
_entity_poly.entity_id
_entity_poly.type
_entity_poly.pdbx_seq_one_letter_code
_entity_poly.pdbx_strand_id
1 'polypeptide(L)'
;MHRNLVFQLDNARAHTARYTQQFLEQSDVQALPWPALSPDLNPIEHLWDYLQRRLDCQDHRSQNPDDLEHSLRWHWNVIPRHFLQTLVSSMGRRNAAVLEAQGGHTNYKPEPVLICN
;
A
#
# COMPACT_ATOMS: atom_id res chain seq x y z
N MET A 1 4.76 22.53 -6.40
CA MET A 1 3.93 21.38 -5.97
C MET A 1 3.20 20.83 -7.19
N HIS A 2 3.17 19.51 -7.36
CA HIS A 2 2.43 18.87 -8.45
C HIS A 2 0.93 19.16 -8.25
N ARG A 3 0.37 20.06 -9.07
CA ARG A 3 -1.07 20.34 -9.08
C ARG A 3 -1.77 19.02 -9.44
N ASN A 4 -2.65 18.50 -8.57
CA ASN A 4 -3.47 17.28 -8.69
C ASN A 4 -2.96 15.99 -8.01
N LEU A 5 -2.20 16.08 -6.90
CA LEU A 5 -1.99 14.90 -6.03
C LEU A 5 -3.08 14.80 -4.98
N VAL A 6 -3.56 13.58 -4.73
CA VAL A 6 -4.49 13.25 -3.63
C VAL A 6 -3.81 12.23 -2.73
N PHE A 7 -3.89 12.44 -1.42
CA PHE A 7 -3.34 11.54 -0.42
C PHE A 7 -4.34 10.46 -0.05
N GLN A 8 -3.95 9.18 -0.17
CA GLN A 8 -4.77 8.06 0.26
C GLN A 8 -4.26 7.55 1.61
N LEU A 9 -5.19 7.42 2.56
CA LEU A 9 -4.99 6.84 3.87
C LEU A 9 -6.25 6.03 4.21
N ASP A 10 -6.10 5.01 5.05
CA ASP A 10 -7.24 4.24 5.54
C ASP A 10 -7.99 5.00 6.67
N ASN A 11 -9.08 4.42 7.15
CA ASN A 11 -9.88 4.97 8.23
C ASN A 11 -9.42 4.50 9.63
N ALA A 12 -8.14 4.17 9.83
CA ALA A 12 -7.64 3.87 11.17
C ALA A 12 -7.88 5.07 12.10
N ARG A 13 -8.11 4.80 13.40
CA ARG A 13 -8.47 5.85 14.39
C ARG A 13 -7.46 7.01 14.46
N ALA A 14 -6.17 6.71 14.26
CA ALA A 14 -5.14 7.75 14.24
C ALA A 14 -5.26 8.66 13.00
N HIS A 15 -5.72 8.14 11.87
CA HIS A 15 -5.89 8.88 10.63
C HIS A 15 -7.16 9.75 10.66
N THR A 16 -8.24 9.28 11.28
CA THR A 16 -9.49 10.04 11.43
C THR A 16 -9.49 10.96 12.67
N ALA A 17 -8.41 10.95 13.46
CA ALA A 17 -8.29 11.81 14.64
C ALA A 17 -8.34 13.28 14.24
N ARG A 18 -8.99 14.11 15.07
CA ARG A 18 -9.13 15.56 14.84
C ARG A 18 -7.79 16.23 14.53
N TYR A 19 -6.75 15.89 15.29
CA TYR A 19 -5.42 16.47 15.10
C TYR A 19 -4.86 16.15 13.71
N THR A 20 -4.94 14.89 13.28
CA THR A 20 -4.47 14.45 11.95
C THR A 20 -5.23 15.13 10.83
N GLN A 21 -6.57 15.21 10.94
CA GLN A 21 -7.41 15.88 9.94
C GLN A 21 -7.09 17.37 9.84
N GLN A 22 -6.92 18.06 10.98
CA GLN A 22 -6.48 19.46 11.01
C GLN A 22 -5.10 19.65 10.40
N PHE A 23 -4.15 18.74 10.65
CA PHE A 23 -2.82 18.80 10.07
C PHE A 23 -2.86 18.67 8.54
N LEU A 24 -3.66 17.75 7.99
CA LEU A 24 -3.82 17.58 6.55
C LEU A 24 -4.42 18.84 5.91
N GLU A 25 -5.44 19.44 6.53
CA GLU A 25 -6.07 20.68 6.08
C GLU A 25 -5.08 21.85 6.09
N GLN A 26 -4.35 22.04 7.19
CA GLN A 26 -3.34 23.12 7.32
C GLN A 26 -2.16 22.95 6.36
N SER A 27 -1.89 21.71 5.93
CA SER A 27 -0.81 21.39 5.00
C SER A 27 -1.24 21.45 3.53
N ASP A 28 -2.50 21.84 3.23
CA ASP A 28 -3.08 21.84 1.88
C ASP A 28 -3.02 20.44 1.23
N VAL A 29 -3.20 19.38 2.03
CA VAL A 29 -3.19 17.99 1.58
C VAL A 29 -4.62 17.49 1.44
N GLN A 30 -5.06 17.28 0.20
CA GLN A 30 -6.37 16.66 -0.07
C GLN A 30 -6.32 15.15 0.21
N ALA A 31 -7.09 14.70 1.19
CA ALA A 31 -7.30 13.27 1.44
C ALA A 31 -8.37 12.68 0.51
N LEU A 32 -8.14 11.46 0.03
CA LEU A 32 -9.12 10.66 -0.70
C LEU A 32 -10.14 10.08 0.29
N PRO A 33 -11.46 10.27 0.10
CA PRO A 33 -12.45 9.55 0.87
C PRO A 33 -12.28 8.05 0.70
N TRP A 34 -12.16 7.32 1.81
CA TRP A 34 -11.90 5.88 1.80
C TRP A 34 -13.03 5.10 2.48
N PRO A 35 -13.47 3.95 1.94
CA PRO A 35 -14.43 3.09 2.61
C PRO A 35 -13.79 2.40 3.84
N ALA A 36 -14.59 2.18 4.89
CA ALA A 36 -14.13 1.43 6.06
C ALA A 36 -13.91 -0.05 5.71
N LEU A 37 -12.91 -0.68 6.35
CA LEU A 37 -12.64 -2.12 6.25
C LEU A 37 -12.38 -2.62 4.81
N SER A 38 -11.74 -1.81 3.96
CA SER A 38 -11.40 -2.18 2.58
C SER A 38 -9.89 -2.28 2.34
N PRO A 39 -9.20 -3.24 2.98
CA PRO A 39 -7.77 -3.46 2.75
C PRO A 39 -7.47 -3.96 1.32
N ASP A 40 -8.41 -4.66 0.70
CA ASP A 40 -8.34 -5.15 -0.68
C ASP A 40 -8.23 -3.99 -1.70
N LEU A 41 -8.81 -2.84 -1.39
CA LEU A 41 -8.67 -1.63 -2.18
C LEU A 41 -7.32 -0.94 -1.97
N ASN A 42 -6.62 -1.16 -0.86
CA ASN A 42 -5.42 -0.39 -0.52
C ASN A 42 -4.18 -0.96 -1.24
N PRO A 43 -3.54 -0.22 -2.17
CA PRO A 43 -2.38 -0.73 -2.90
C PRO A 43 -1.17 -1.01 -2.01
N ILE A 44 -1.03 -0.32 -0.87
CA ILE A 44 0.13 -0.48 0.01
C ILE A 44 0.16 -1.85 0.68
N GLU A 45 -0.99 -2.50 0.89
CA GLU A 45 -1.06 -3.84 1.47
C GLU A 45 -0.34 -4.87 0.58
N HIS A 46 -0.48 -4.75 -0.74
CA HIS A 46 0.27 -5.60 -1.68
C HIS A 46 1.75 -5.24 -1.77
N LEU A 47 2.10 -3.99 -1.48
CA LEU A 47 3.51 -3.61 -1.38
C LEU A 47 4.15 -4.21 -0.13
N TRP A 48 3.42 -4.25 0.99
CA TRP A 48 3.87 -4.93 2.21
C TRP A 48 4.01 -6.44 2.02
N ASP A 49 3.03 -7.10 1.39
CA ASP A 49 3.12 -8.52 1.03
C ASP A 49 4.33 -8.80 0.11
N TYR A 50 4.59 -7.93 -0.88
CA TYR A 50 5.80 -8.03 -1.71
C TYR A 50 7.09 -7.95 -0.90
N LEU A 51 7.20 -6.97 0.01
CA LEU A 51 8.39 -6.80 0.85
C LEU A 51 8.57 -7.96 1.83
N GLN A 52 7.49 -8.44 2.46
CA GLN A 52 7.55 -9.58 3.36
C GLN A 52 8.07 -10.82 2.63
N ARG A 53 7.54 -11.13 1.45
CA ARG A 53 8.00 -12.32 0.72
C ARG A 53 9.43 -12.19 0.21
N ARG A 54 9.88 -10.97 -0.14
CA ARG A 54 11.29 -10.71 -0.45
C ARG A 54 12.21 -11.02 0.73
N LEU A 55 11.81 -10.61 1.95
CA LEU A 55 12.52 -10.98 3.17
C LEU A 55 12.50 -12.49 3.42
N ASP A 56 11.37 -13.15 3.17
CA ASP A 56 11.23 -14.60 3.36
C ASP A 56 12.09 -15.41 2.37
N CYS A 57 12.38 -14.88 1.17
CA CYS A 57 13.29 -15.49 0.19
C CYS A 57 14.78 -15.31 0.55
N GLN A 58 15.14 -14.53 1.56
CA GLN A 58 16.55 -14.32 1.91
C GLN A 58 17.15 -15.58 2.52
N ASP A 59 18.36 -15.93 2.08
CA ASP A 59 19.13 -17.06 2.64
C ASP A 59 19.37 -16.89 4.15
N HIS A 60 19.58 -15.65 4.59
CA HIS A 60 19.81 -15.30 5.98
C HIS A 60 18.68 -14.42 6.50
N ARG A 61 17.91 -14.96 7.45
CA ARG A 61 16.90 -14.17 8.17
C ARG A 61 17.57 -13.14 9.06
N SER A 62 16.99 -11.94 9.12
CA SER A 62 17.36 -10.91 10.09
C SER A 62 17.26 -11.45 11.52
N GLN A 63 18.30 -11.26 12.33
CA GLN A 63 18.36 -11.81 13.69
C GLN A 63 18.00 -10.78 14.76
N ASN A 64 17.99 -9.51 14.40
CA ASN A 64 17.67 -8.39 15.29
C ASN A 64 16.94 -7.27 14.51
N PRO A 65 16.37 -6.26 15.20
CA PRO A 65 15.67 -5.15 14.56
C PRO A 65 16.52 -4.33 13.59
N ASP A 66 17.81 -4.13 13.87
CA ASP A 66 18.72 -3.35 13.01
C ASP A 66 18.97 -4.08 11.67
N ASP A 67 19.19 -5.40 11.72
CA ASP A 67 19.31 -6.25 10.53
C ASP A 67 18.02 -6.22 9.70
N LEU A 68 16.86 -6.25 10.37
CA LEU A 68 15.55 -6.20 9.71
C LEU A 68 15.34 -4.86 9.03
N GLU A 69 15.63 -3.76 9.71
CA GLU A 69 15.55 -2.42 9.16
C GLU A 69 16.47 -2.26 7.93
N HIS A 70 17.72 -2.73 8.04
CA HIS A 70 18.68 -2.69 6.92
C HIS A 70 18.15 -3.46 5.70
N SER A 71 17.66 -4.69 5.94
CA SER A 71 17.11 -5.53 4.87
C SER A 71 15.86 -4.92 4.23
N LEU A 72 14.94 -4.38 5.03
CA LEU A 72 13.75 -3.68 4.55
C LEU A 72 14.11 -2.47 3.70
N ARG A 73 15.05 -1.63 4.16
CA ARG A 73 15.52 -0.46 3.41
C ARG A 73 16.14 -0.86 2.08
N TRP A 74 16.95 -1.91 2.05
CA TRP A 74 17.52 -2.41 0.81
C TRP A 74 16.42 -2.82 -0.18
N HIS A 75 15.48 -3.67 0.25
CA HIS A 75 14.39 -4.14 -0.60
C HIS A 75 13.49 -3.02 -1.09
N TRP A 76 13.18 -2.05 -0.21
CA TRP A 76 12.41 -0.86 -0.55
C TRP A 76 13.07 -0.07 -1.68
N ASN A 77 14.38 0.14 -1.61
CA ASN A 77 15.11 0.94 -2.60
C ASN A 77 15.23 0.26 -3.97
N VAL A 78 15.12 -1.07 -4.02
CA VAL A 78 15.19 -1.84 -5.27
C VAL A 78 13.81 -2.26 -5.80
N ILE A 79 12.71 -1.75 -5.23
CA ILE A 79 11.37 -2.02 -5.77
C ILE A 79 11.30 -1.54 -7.22
N PRO A 80 10.97 -2.41 -8.19
CA PRO A 80 10.87 -1.99 -9.58
C PRO A 80 9.75 -0.95 -9.78
N ARG A 81 10.03 0.15 -10.48
CA ARG A 81 9.05 1.19 -10.77
C ARG A 81 7.79 0.65 -11.47
N HIS A 82 7.96 -0.31 -12.38
CA HIS A 82 6.85 -0.93 -13.11
C HIS A 82 5.89 -1.69 -12.18
N PHE A 83 6.41 -2.26 -11.07
CA PHE A 83 5.58 -2.91 -10.07
C PHE A 83 4.68 -1.91 -9.36
N LEU A 84 5.25 -0.79 -8.89
CA LEU A 84 4.49 0.30 -8.27
C LEU A 84 3.42 0.85 -9.23
N GLN A 85 3.78 1.06 -10.50
CA GLN A 85 2.84 1.50 -11.54
C GLN A 85 1.71 0.48 -11.77
N THR A 86 2.00 -0.81 -11.71
CA THR A 86 1.00 -1.88 -11.83
C THR A 86 0.04 -1.87 -10.65
N LEU A 87 0.54 -1.68 -9.43
CA LEU A 87 -0.30 -1.56 -8.23
C LEU A 87 -1.25 -0.37 -8.33
N VAL A 88 -0.76 0.81 -8.72
CA VAL A 88 -1.60 2.01 -8.87
C VAL A 88 -2.60 1.85 -10.02
N SER A 89 -2.16 1.35 -11.17
CA SER A 89 -3.02 1.16 -12.35
C SER A 89 -4.10 0.09 -12.12
N SER A 90 -3.93 -0.79 -11.13
CA SER A 90 -4.92 -1.80 -10.78
C SER A 90 -6.18 -1.25 -10.10
N MET A 91 -6.17 -0.01 -9.60
CA MET A 91 -7.28 0.56 -8.83
C MET A 91 -8.62 0.53 -9.58
N GLY A 92 -8.61 0.76 -10.90
CA GLY A 92 -9.83 0.66 -11.70
C GLY A 92 -10.45 -0.74 -11.66
N ARG A 93 -9.63 -1.79 -11.76
CA ARG A 93 -10.10 -3.19 -11.67
C ARG A 93 -10.56 -3.56 -10.26
N ARG A 94 -9.87 -3.07 -9.22
CA ARG A 94 -10.25 -3.29 -7.82
C ARG A 94 -11.61 -2.68 -7.50
N ASN A 95 -11.83 -1.43 -7.93
CA ASN A 95 -13.11 -0.75 -7.76
C ASN A 95 -14.23 -1.50 -8.50
N ALA A 96 -13.98 -1.97 -9.73
CA ALA A 96 -14.96 -2.77 -10.46
C ALA A 96 -15.32 -4.07 -9.72
N ALA A 97 -14.33 -4.77 -9.16
CA ALA A 97 -14.57 -5.98 -8.38
C ALA A 97 -15.40 -5.71 -7.11
N VAL A 98 -15.17 -4.60 -6.41
CA VAL A 98 -15.99 -4.20 -5.26
C VAL A 98 -17.43 -3.90 -5.68
N LEU A 99 -17.62 -3.22 -6.83
CA LEU A 99 -18.95 -2.95 -7.36
C LEU A 99 -19.70 -4.24 -7.72
N GLU A 100 -19.02 -5.18 -8.38
CA GLU A 100 -19.57 -6.51 -8.70
C GLU A 100 -19.93 -7.30 -7.43
N ALA A 101 -19.09 -7.21 -6.40
CA ALA A 101 -19.34 -7.79 -5.08
C ALA A 101 -20.35 -6.99 -4.22
N GLN A 102 -20.97 -5.93 -4.76
CA GLN A 102 -21.92 -5.06 -4.05
C GLN A 102 -21.37 -4.50 -2.73
N GLY A 103 -20.08 -4.12 -2.71
CA GLY A 103 -19.39 -3.64 -1.51
C GLY A 103 -18.82 -4.76 -0.63
N GLY A 104 -18.99 -6.03 -1.00
CA GLY A 104 -18.40 -7.18 -0.32
C GLY A 104 -16.90 -7.35 -0.62
N HIS A 105 -16.30 -8.35 0.04
CA HIS A 105 -14.89 -8.70 -0.13
C HIS A 105 -14.57 -9.15 -1.55
N THR A 106 -13.40 -8.74 -2.04
CA THR A 106 -12.89 -9.16 -3.35
C THR A 106 -11.74 -10.16 -3.23
N ASN A 107 -11.57 -10.99 -4.25
CA ASN A 107 -10.42 -11.91 -4.38
C ASN A 107 -9.27 -11.30 -5.20
N TYR A 108 -9.13 -9.97 -5.21
CA TYR A 108 -8.10 -9.33 -6.00
C TYR A 108 -6.71 -9.86 -5.60
N LYS A 109 -5.96 -10.36 -6.58
CA LYS A 109 -4.55 -10.72 -6.43
C LYS A 109 -3.75 -9.91 -7.44
N PRO A 110 -2.65 -9.25 -7.03
CA PRO A 110 -1.73 -8.67 -7.99
C PRO A 110 -1.16 -9.80 -8.87
N GLU A 111 -0.86 -9.48 -10.13
CA GLU A 111 -0.16 -10.39 -11.06
C GLU A 111 1.08 -10.97 -10.36
N PRO A 112 1.43 -12.25 -10.64
CA PRO A 112 2.60 -12.87 -10.04
C PRO A 112 3.86 -12.14 -10.52
N VAL A 113 4.39 -11.27 -9.66
CA VAL A 113 5.74 -10.73 -9.81
C VAL A 113 6.69 -11.82 -9.37
N LEU A 114 7.79 -12.05 -10.10
CA LEU A 114 8.85 -12.95 -9.63
C LEU A 114 9.36 -12.44 -8.28
N ILE A 115 9.09 -13.21 -7.22
CA ILE A 115 9.27 -12.77 -5.84
C ILE A 115 10.64 -13.18 -5.34
N CYS A 116 11.07 -14.40 -5.62
CA CYS A 116 12.45 -14.80 -5.44
C CYS A 116 13.16 -14.71 -6.81
N ASN A 117 14.45 -14.34 -6.80
CA ASN A 117 15.30 -14.44 -7.98
C ASN A 117 15.56 -15.90 -8.34
#